data_AF-A0A973BL89-F1
#
_entry.id   AF-A0A973BL89-F1
#
_cell.length_a   1.000
_cell.length_b   1.000
_cell.length_c   1.000
_cell.angle_alpha   90.00
_cell.angle_beta   90.00
_cell.angle_gamma   90.00
#
_symmetry.space_group_name_H-M   'P 1'
#
loop_
_entity.id
_entity.type
_entity.pdbx_description
1 polymer ?
#
loop_
_entity_poly.entity_id
_entity_poly.type
_entity_poly.pdbx_seq_one_letter_code
_entity_poly.pdbx_strand_id
1 'polypeptide(L)'
;MPLIEISSYRPPFGFGNAHWQTIYPAVFRKIPLVTTIRERIDTPDGDFLDLDWARTANHSKLAVITHGLEGSTRGPYVQGMAR
;
A
#
# COMPACT_ATOMS: atom_id res chain seq x y z
N MET A 1 -9.87 -9.29 14.92
CA MET A 1 -10.24 -9.88 13.62
C MET A 1 -11.14 -11.08 13.90
N PRO A 2 -12.26 -11.25 13.17
CA PRO A 2 -13.12 -12.41 13.37
C PRO A 2 -12.37 -13.70 13.02
N LEU A 3 -12.44 -14.70 13.89
CA LEU A 3 -11.95 -16.04 13.59
C LEU A 3 -13.00 -16.75 12.74
N ILE A 4 -12.62 -17.17 11.53
CA ILE A 4 -13.49 -17.98 10.68
C ILE A 4 -13.08 -19.44 10.91
N GLU A 5 -13.88 -20.19 11.67
CA GLU A 5 -13.58 -21.59 12.01
C GLU A 5 -13.50 -22.50 10.78
N ILE A 6 -14.35 -22.25 9.78
CA ILE A 6 -14.36 -23.00 8.51
C ILE A 6 -14.31 -22.01 7.35
N SER A 7 -13.12 -21.86 6.76
CA SER A 7 -12.92 -21.00 5.59
C SER A 7 -13.19 -21.76 4.29
N SER A 8 -13.95 -21.15 3.38
CA SER A 8 -14.14 -21.65 2.00
C SER A 8 -13.01 -21.22 1.05
N TYR A 9 -12.01 -20.49 1.56
CA TYR A 9 -10.89 -19.99 0.75
C TYR A 9 -10.02 -21.14 0.24
N ARG A 10 -9.78 -21.15 -1.07
CA ARG A 10 -8.81 -22.04 -1.71
C ARG A 10 -7.64 -21.20 -2.23
N PRO A 11 -6.43 -21.38 -1.71
CA PRO A 11 -5.28 -20.62 -2.18
C PRO A 11 -4.96 -20.99 -3.64
N PRO A 12 -4.46 -20.05 -4.44
CA PRO A 12 -3.90 -20.36 -5.76
C PRO A 12 -2.80 -21.43 -5.66
N PHE A 13 -2.59 -22.16 -6.76
CA PHE A 13 -1.55 -23.20 -6.82
C PHE A 13 -0.18 -22.63 -6.39
N GLY A 14 0.50 -23.33 -5.47
CA GLY A 14 1.79 -22.90 -4.91
C GLY A 14 1.71 -21.89 -3.75
N PHE A 15 0.54 -21.32 -3.45
CA PHE A 15 0.34 -20.34 -2.38
C PHE A 15 -0.37 -20.90 -1.13
N GLY A 16 -0.38 -22.21 -0.94
CA GLY A 16 -0.97 -22.84 0.26
C GLY A 16 -0.19 -22.58 1.56
N ASN A 17 1.09 -22.20 1.45
CA ASN A 17 1.93 -21.84 2.59
C ASN A 17 1.89 -20.32 2.82
N ALA A 18 1.63 -19.90 4.05
CA ALA A 18 1.53 -18.50 4.42
C ALA A 18 2.83 -17.71 4.16
N HIS A 19 4.01 -18.31 4.33
CA HIS A 19 5.27 -17.63 4.07
C HIS A 19 5.48 -17.36 2.58
N TRP A 20 5.08 -18.28 1.70
CA TRP A 20 5.19 -18.07 0.26
C TRP A 20 4.32 -16.89 -0.22
N GLN A 21 3.15 -16.67 0.40
CA GLN A 21 2.30 -15.51 0.13
C GLN A 21 2.98 -14.17 0.49
N THR A 22 3.91 -14.17 1.45
CA THR A 22 4.66 -12.98 1.86
C THR A 22 5.97 -12.81 1.07
N ILE A 23 6.73 -13.88 0.92
CA ILE A 23 8.08 -13.85 0.30
C ILE A 23 7.98 -13.54 -1.19
N TYR A 24 7.08 -14.23 -1.90
CA TYR A 24 7.00 -14.09 -3.36
C TYR A 24 6.77 -12.63 -3.81
N PRO A 25 5.75 -11.90 -3.32
CA PRO A 25 5.57 -10.51 -3.73
C PRO A 25 6.71 -9.59 -3.25
N ALA A 26 7.34 -9.87 -2.11
CA ALA A 26 8.48 -9.07 -1.64
C ALA A 26 9.69 -9.16 -2.57
N VAL A 27 9.93 -10.33 -3.18
CA VAL A 27 11.11 -10.57 -4.04
C VAL A 27 10.82 -10.26 -5.52
N PHE A 28 9.64 -10.61 -6.02
CA PHE A 28 9.39 -10.63 -7.47
C PHE A 28 8.42 -9.55 -7.97
N ARG A 29 7.58 -8.96 -7.09
CA ARG A 29 6.57 -7.99 -7.54
C ARG A 29 7.24 -6.66 -7.86
N LYS A 30 7.20 -6.26 -9.13
CA LYS A 30 7.62 -4.92 -9.58
C LYS A 30 6.40 -4.00 -9.67
N ILE A 31 6.46 -2.86 -9.00
CA ILE A 31 5.39 -1.85 -9.04
C ILE A 31 5.99 -0.51 -9.50
N PRO A 32 5.39 0.16 -10.50
CA PRO A 32 5.85 1.49 -10.90
C PRO A 32 5.61 2.52 -9.79
N LEU A 33 6.40 3.59 -9.79
CA LEU A 33 6.15 4.76 -8.94
C LEU A 33 4.97 5.55 -9.53
N VAL A 34 3.81 5.48 -8.87
CA VAL A 34 2.58 6.18 -9.26
C VAL A 34 2.37 7.49 -8.49
N THR A 35 2.91 7.59 -7.27
CA THR A 35 2.79 8.81 -6.46
C THR A 35 3.92 9.78 -6.78
N THR A 36 3.79 10.55 -7.86
CA THR A 36 4.88 11.35 -8.44
C THR A 36 4.92 12.80 -7.98
N ILE A 37 3.85 13.30 -7.38
CA ILE A 37 3.76 14.70 -6.93
C ILE A 37 3.85 14.73 -5.42
N ARG A 38 4.84 15.43 -4.87
CA ARG A 38 5.00 15.60 -3.42
C ARG A 38 4.46 16.95 -2.96
N GLU A 39 3.77 16.94 -1.84
CA GLU A 39 3.29 18.12 -1.12
C GLU A 39 3.64 17.96 0.37
N ARG A 40 4.10 19.05 0.99
CA ARG A 40 4.30 19.12 2.44
C ARG A 40 3.31 20.10 3.03
N ILE A 41 2.67 19.71 4.12
CA ILE A 41 1.79 20.55 4.90
C ILE A 41 2.45 20.77 6.26
N ASP A 42 2.75 22.02 6.60
CA ASP A 42 3.22 22.38 7.93
C ASP A 42 2.04 22.36 8.92
N THR A 43 2.25 21.82 10.11
CA THR A 43 1.21 21.70 11.13
C THR A 43 1.34 22.80 12.21
N PRO A 44 0.25 23.20 12.88
CA PRO A 44 0.28 24.30 13.86
C PRO A 44 1.18 24.07 15.08
N ASP A 45 1.54 22.81 15.37
CA ASP A 45 2.46 22.40 16.43
C ASP A 45 3.95 22.43 15.99
N GLY A 46 4.23 22.83 14.75
CA GLY A 46 5.60 22.97 14.23
C GLY A 46 6.20 21.70 13.66
N ASP A 47 5.38 20.66 13.42
CA ASP A 47 5.76 19.46 12.67
C ASP A 47 5.29 19.57 11.20
N PHE A 48 5.30 18.45 10.47
CA PHE A 48 4.91 18.40 9.06
C PHE A 48 4.21 17.08 8.67
N LEU A 49 3.39 17.17 7.62
CA LEU A 49 2.83 16.03 6.90
C LEU A 49 3.38 16.01 5.47
N ASP A 50 4.06 14.93 5.11
CA ASP A 50 4.46 14.68 3.71
C ASP A 50 3.40 13.82 3.00
N LEU A 51 2.89 14.34 1.90
CA LEU A 51 1.93 13.69 1.02
C LEU A 51 2.56 13.41 -0.34
N ASP A 52 2.39 12.20 -0.86
CA ASP A 52 2.72 11.86 -2.24
C ASP A 52 1.46 11.47 -3.01
N TRP A 53 1.18 12.18 -4.09
CA TRP A 53 -0.06 12.05 -4.86
C TRP A 53 0.12 11.20 -6.11
N ALA A 54 -0.76 10.22 -6.28
CA ALA A 54 -1.08 9.66 -7.58
C ALA A 54 -2.34 10.38 -8.10
N ARG A 55 -2.20 11.16 -9.17
CA ARG A 55 -3.32 11.91 -9.77
C ARG A 55 -3.61 11.39 -11.18
N THR A 56 -4.85 10.97 -11.37
CA THR A 56 -5.44 10.66 -12.67
C THR A 56 -6.59 11.64 -12.92
N ALA A 57 -6.87 11.95 -14.19
CA ALA A 57 -7.96 12.87 -14.52
C ALA A 57 -9.33 12.23 -14.17
N ASN A 58 -10.31 13.06 -13.81
CA ASN A 58 -11.72 12.68 -13.68
C ASN A 58 -12.07 11.68 -12.57
N HIS A 59 -11.56 11.89 -11.35
CA HIS A 59 -12.02 11.13 -10.16
C HIS A 59 -12.79 12.02 -9.17
N SER A 60 -13.89 11.49 -8.64
CA SER A 60 -14.74 12.13 -7.62
C SER A 60 -14.49 11.60 -6.21
N LYS A 61 -13.55 10.66 -6.05
CA LYS A 61 -13.22 9.99 -4.78
C LYS A 61 -11.74 10.11 -4.49
N LEU A 62 -11.42 10.23 -3.21
CA LEU A 62 -10.06 10.26 -2.68
C LEU A 62 -9.86 9.09 -1.73
N ALA A 63 -8.76 8.36 -1.89
CA ALA A 63 -8.29 7.35 -0.94
C ALA A 63 -7.05 7.90 -0.23
N VAL A 64 -7.00 7.75 1.09
CA VAL A 64 -5.82 8.07 1.90
C VAL A 64 -5.13 6.76 2.25
N ILE A 65 -3.86 6.63 1.87
CA ILE A 65 -3.04 5.45 2.14
C ILE A 65 -1.91 5.87 3.07
N THR A 66 -1.81 5.21 4.21
CA THR A 66 -0.72 5.42 5.17
C THR A 66 0.22 4.23 5.16
N HIS A 67 1.51 4.50 5.35
CA HIS A 67 2.49 3.45 5.60
C HIS A 67 2.66 3.23 7.11
N GLY A 68 3.22 2.07 7.47
CA GLY A 68 3.57 1.77 8.86
C GLY A 68 4.79 2.57 9.35
N LEU A 69 5.11 2.44 10.63
CA LEU A 69 6.34 2.98 11.21
C LEU A 69 7.56 2.50 10.41
N GLU A 70 8.53 3.39 10.17
CA GLU A 70 9.72 3.14 9.32
C GLU A 70 9.41 2.78 7.85
N GLY A 71 8.15 2.92 7.44
CA GLY A 71 7.73 2.76 6.05
C GLY A 71 8.07 3.95 5.17
N SER A 72 7.73 3.82 3.89
CA SER A 72 7.84 4.90 2.92
C SER A 72 6.70 4.79 1.93
N THR A 73 6.21 5.94 1.47
CA THR A 73 5.27 6.02 0.35
C THR A 73 5.80 5.30 -0.90
N ARG A 74 7.11 5.26 -1.13
CA ARG A 74 7.75 4.57 -2.27
C ARG A 74 7.79 3.04 -2.11
N GLY A 75 7.38 2.51 -0.97
CA GLY A 75 7.33 1.07 -0.72
C GLY A 75 6.38 0.36 -1.70
N PRO A 76 6.71 -0.85 -2.19
CA PRO A 76 5.88 -1.56 -3.17
C PRO A 76 4.44 -1.78 -2.70
N TYR A 77 4.19 -2.03 -1.41
CA TYR A 77 2.83 -2.21 -0.91
C TYR A 77 1.98 -0.94 -1.02
N VAL A 78 2.56 0.23 -0.75
CA VAL A 78 1.88 1.54 -0.88
C VAL A 78 1.63 1.86 -2.35
N GLN A 79 2.67 1.77 -3.18
CA GLN A 79 2.54 2.00 -4.63
C GLN A 79 1.54 1.05 -5.28
N GLY A 80 1.45 -0.18 -4.78
CA GLY A 80 0.52 -1.18 -5.27
C GLY A 80 -0.94 -0.90 -4.88
N MET A 81 -1.18 -0.17 -3.79
CA MET A 81 -2.51 0.29 -3.38
C MET A 81 -2.90 1.61 -4.02
N ALA A 82 -1.92 2.47 -4.33
CA ALA A 82 -2.13 3.79 -4.94
C ALA A 82 -2.34 3.73 -6.47
N ARG A 83 -2.09 2.58 -7.09
CA ARG A 83 -2.33 2.32 -8.53
C ARG A 83 -3.78 1.96 -8.79
#